data_AF-A0A8H9YS24-F1
#
_entry.id   AF-A0A8H9YS24-F1
#
_cell.length_a   1.000
_cell.length_b   1.000
_cell.length_c   1.000
_cell.angle_alpha   90.00
_cell.angle_beta   90.00
_cell.angle_gamma   90.00
#
_symmetry.space_group_name_H-M   'P 1'
#
loop_
_entity.id
_entity.type
_entity.pdbx_description
1 polymer ?
#
loop_
_entity_poly.entity_id
_entity_poly.type
_entity_poly.pdbx_seq_one_letter_code
_entity_poly.pdbx_strand_id
1 'polypeptide(L)'
;MDIGRLLKKRQLNVQEQNALVAHTLMVTAKAWLARGIPLALKNYGESKGIRWSETVVLDLEVDFPGMPSLYGLLLTHAERFIEFEIDTDDTHSYVESVSQWEDVSANQDYAPRKRGTGKGFAAIALQVRRELLCGL
;
A
#
# COMPACT_ATOMS: atom_id res chain seq x y z
N MET A 1 -21.96 1.75 -2.28
CA MET A 1 -21.86 2.47 -0.99
C MET A 1 -21.32 3.86 -1.28
N ASP A 2 -21.91 4.93 -0.74
CA ASP A 2 -21.48 6.30 -1.04
C ASP A 2 -20.32 6.72 -0.12
N ILE A 3 -19.10 6.68 -0.66
CA ILE A 3 -17.88 7.05 0.07
C ILE A 3 -17.89 8.52 0.49
N GLY A 4 -18.40 9.42 -0.34
CA GLY A 4 -18.47 10.85 -0.03
C GLY A 4 -19.35 11.15 1.19
N ARG A 5 -20.40 10.34 1.37
CA ARG A 5 -21.22 10.38 2.59
C ARG A 5 -20.50 9.80 3.81
N LEU A 6 -19.74 8.71 3.65
CA LEU A 6 -19.00 8.09 4.75
C LEU A 6 -17.90 8.99 5.31
N LEU A 7 -17.16 9.69 4.46
CA LEU A 7 -16.10 10.63 4.88
C LEU A 7 -16.62 11.76 5.77
N LYS A 8 -17.91 12.12 5.66
CA LYS A 8 -18.56 13.16 6.45
C LYS A 8 -19.23 12.65 7.72
N LYS A 9 -19.28 11.32 7.91
CA LYS A 9 -20.02 10.69 9.00
C LYS A 9 -19.15 10.59 10.26
N ARG A 10 -19.64 11.12 11.37
CA ARG A 10 -18.93 11.12 12.67
C ARG A 10 -18.73 9.72 13.27
N GLN A 11 -19.67 8.80 13.06
CA GLN A 11 -19.58 7.43 13.57
C GLN A 11 -19.83 6.44 12.45
N LEU A 12 -18.83 5.61 12.16
CA LEU A 12 -18.88 4.58 11.15
C LEU A 12 -19.09 3.23 11.81
N ASN A 13 -20.00 2.43 11.26
CA ASN A 13 -20.09 1.02 11.61
C ASN A 13 -18.92 0.24 10.97
N VAL A 14 -18.74 -1.00 11.41
CA VAL A 14 -17.64 -1.86 10.95
C VAL A 14 -17.59 -2.05 9.43
N GLN A 15 -18.75 -2.17 8.76
CA GLN A 15 -18.78 -2.31 7.30
C GLN A 15 -18.36 -1.01 6.59
N GLU A 16 -18.77 0.13 7.14
CA GLU A 16 -18.40 1.45 6.62
C GLU A 16 -16.91 1.74 6.82
N GLN A 17 -16.33 1.34 7.96
CA GLN A 17 -14.88 1.44 8.21
C GLN A 17 -14.09 0.59 7.21
N ASN A 18 -14.46 -0.68 7.02
CA ASN A 18 -13.83 -1.55 6.03
C ASN A 18 -13.91 -0.96 4.62
N ALA A 19 -15.06 -0.37 4.27
CA ALA A 19 -15.27 0.25 2.97
C ALA A 19 -14.41 1.50 2.76
N LEU A 20 -14.20 2.32 3.80
CA LEU A 20 -13.28 3.45 3.71
C LEU A 20 -11.83 2.99 3.56
N VAL A 21 -11.38 2.00 4.34
CA VAL A 21 -10.02 1.44 4.20
C VAL A 21 -9.81 0.88 2.80
N ALA A 22 -10.75 0.07 2.30
CA ALA A 22 -10.68 -0.48 0.95
C ALA A 22 -10.64 0.64 -0.11
N HIS A 23 -11.45 1.68 0.06
CA HIS A 23 -11.46 2.82 -0.85
C HIS A 23 -10.13 3.58 -0.85
N THR A 24 -9.56 3.88 0.31
CA THR A 24 -8.26 4.56 0.41
C THR A 24 -7.18 3.75 -0.29
N LEU A 25 -7.07 2.46 0.02
CA LEU A 25 -6.10 1.57 -0.63
C LEU A 25 -6.30 1.52 -2.16
N MET A 26 -7.55 1.43 -2.62
CA MET A 26 -7.90 1.42 -4.03
C MET A 26 -7.49 2.72 -4.74
N VAL A 27 -7.74 3.89 -4.13
CA VAL A 27 -7.36 5.19 -4.69
C VAL A 27 -5.85 5.33 -4.74
N THR A 28 -5.14 5.03 -3.65
CA THR A 28 -3.68 5.09 -3.58
C THR A 28 -3.04 4.17 -4.62
N ALA A 29 -3.48 2.92 -4.68
CA ALA A 29 -2.98 1.95 -5.64
C ALA A 29 -3.21 2.39 -7.09
N LYS A 30 -4.41 2.90 -7.43
CA LYS A 30 -4.70 3.43 -8.77
C LYS A 30 -3.85 4.64 -9.12
N ALA A 31 -3.65 5.53 -8.16
CA ALA A 31 -2.81 6.71 -8.37
C ALA A 31 -1.38 6.32 -8.75
N TRP A 32 -0.79 5.35 -8.04
CA TRP A 32 0.57 4.90 -8.32
C TRP A 32 0.69 4.03 -9.58
N LEU A 33 -0.34 3.25 -9.91
CA LEU A 33 -0.40 2.56 -11.20
C LEU A 33 -0.46 3.53 -12.38
N ALA A 34 -1.21 4.63 -12.25
CA ALA A 34 -1.37 5.63 -13.31
C ALA A 34 -0.17 6.58 -13.44
N ARG A 35 0.37 7.05 -12.30
CA ARG A 35 1.52 7.98 -12.25
C ARG A 35 2.86 7.29 -12.49
N GLY A 36 2.95 6.02 -12.11
CA GLY A 36 4.23 5.32 -11.94
C GLY A 36 4.87 5.64 -10.59
N ILE A 37 5.76 4.75 -10.15
CA ILE A 37 6.54 4.89 -8.92
C ILE A 37 7.91 5.54 -9.20
N PRO A 38 8.56 6.15 -8.18
CA PRO A 38 9.91 6.67 -8.32
C PRO A 38 10.92 5.61 -8.81
N LEU A 39 11.89 6.05 -9.61
CA LEU A 39 12.81 5.13 -10.28
C LEU A 39 13.75 4.42 -9.30
N ALA A 40 14.17 5.09 -8.23
CA ALA A 40 14.94 4.49 -7.14
C ALA A 40 14.20 3.29 -6.53
N LEU A 41 12.92 3.47 -6.14
CA LEU A 41 12.09 2.40 -5.60
C LEU A 41 11.89 1.28 -6.63
N LYS A 42 11.61 1.63 -7.88
CA LYS A 42 11.42 0.65 -8.96
C LYS A 42 12.63 -0.27 -9.11
N ASN A 43 13.80 0.33 -9.32
CA ASN A 43 15.05 -0.40 -9.55
C ASN A 43 15.45 -1.23 -8.33
N TYR A 44 15.32 -0.65 -7.13
CA TYR A 44 15.63 -1.36 -5.90
C TYR A 44 14.69 -2.55 -5.69
N GLY A 45 13.38 -2.36 -5.87
CA GLY A 45 12.42 -3.45 -5.78
C GLY A 45 12.67 -4.56 -6.80
N GLU A 46 13.00 -4.23 -8.06
CA GLU A 46 13.37 -5.23 -9.07
C GLU A 46 14.61 -6.03 -8.63
N SER A 47 15.62 -5.37 -8.04
CA SER A 47 16.80 -6.05 -7.49
C SER A 47 16.48 -7.01 -6.34
N LYS A 48 15.33 -6.81 -5.67
CA LYS A 48 14.79 -7.69 -4.61
C LYS A 48 13.77 -8.70 -5.13
N GLY A 49 13.55 -8.77 -6.44
CA GLY A 49 12.61 -9.72 -7.06
C GLY A 49 11.15 -9.26 -7.08
N ILE A 50 10.87 -7.97 -6.88
CA ILE A 50 9.53 -7.41 -7.02
C ILE A 50 9.12 -7.42 -8.50
N ARG A 51 7.92 -7.96 -8.77
CA ARG A 51 7.27 -7.87 -10.08
C ARG A 51 6.23 -6.75 -10.05
N TRP A 52 6.57 -5.58 -10.59
CA TRP A 52 5.73 -4.39 -10.51
C TRP A 52 4.38 -4.52 -11.21
N SER A 53 4.27 -5.34 -12.25
CA SER A 53 2.99 -5.64 -12.93
C SER A 53 1.98 -6.38 -12.05
N GLU A 54 2.45 -7.01 -10.97
CA GLU A 54 1.65 -7.85 -10.06
C GLU A 54 1.70 -7.37 -8.60
N THR A 55 2.33 -6.22 -8.37
CA THR A 55 2.56 -5.61 -7.05
C THR A 55 1.73 -4.33 -6.95
N VAL A 56 1.14 -4.12 -5.79
CA VAL A 56 0.32 -2.96 -5.48
C VAL A 56 1.04 -2.11 -4.43
N VAL A 57 1.16 -0.81 -4.69
CA VAL A 57 1.57 0.17 -3.70
C VAL A 57 0.36 0.47 -2.81
N LEU A 58 0.40 0.04 -1.55
CA LEU A 58 -0.68 0.29 -0.59
C LEU A 58 -0.52 1.66 0.07
N ASP A 59 0.73 2.06 0.28
CA ASP A 59 1.12 3.36 0.78
C ASP A 59 2.49 3.74 0.22
N LEU A 60 2.66 5.03 -0.05
CA LEU A 60 3.94 5.61 -0.47
C LEU A 60 3.90 7.10 -0.18
N GLU A 61 4.74 7.50 0.76
CA GLU A 61 5.03 8.88 1.09
C GLU A 61 6.41 9.25 0.54
N VAL A 62 6.53 10.51 0.13
CA VAL A 62 7.72 11.07 -0.54
C VAL A 62 8.09 12.34 0.18
N ASP A 63 9.38 12.51 0.46
CA ASP A 63 9.97 13.72 1.05
C ASP A 63 9.44 14.09 2.44
N PHE A 64 9.05 13.13 3.27
CA PHE A 64 8.55 13.42 4.62
C PHE A 64 9.52 12.91 5.69
N PRO A 65 9.91 13.75 6.67
CA PRO A 65 9.44 15.11 6.96
C PRO A 65 10.26 16.26 6.30
N GLY A 66 10.75 16.09 5.07
CA GLY A 66 11.39 17.17 4.29
C GLY A 66 12.76 16.83 3.68
N MET A 67 13.16 15.55 3.72
CA MET A 67 14.41 15.05 3.13
C MET A 67 14.08 14.09 1.99
N PRO A 68 14.92 13.99 0.93
CA PRO A 68 14.72 13.06 -0.18
C PRO A 68 14.65 11.60 0.25
N SER A 69 13.43 11.12 0.51
CA SER A 69 13.19 9.76 0.98
C SER A 69 11.86 9.21 0.49
N LEU A 70 11.79 7.88 0.41
CA LEU A 70 10.63 7.11 0.02
C LEU A 70 10.34 6.09 1.12
N TYR A 71 9.12 6.09 1.65
CA TYR A 71 8.70 5.07 2.60
C TYR A 71 7.25 4.68 2.37
N GLY A 72 6.90 3.47 2.79
CA GLY A 72 5.54 2.97 2.65
C GLY A 72 5.45 1.46 2.67
N LEU A 73 4.38 0.96 2.04
CA LEU A 73 3.98 -0.43 2.13
C LEU A 73 3.59 -0.99 0.75
N LEU A 74 4.24 -2.08 0.36
CA LEU A 74 3.95 -2.83 -0.86
C LEU A 74 3.17 -4.10 -0.54
N LEU A 75 2.23 -4.47 -1.41
CA LEU A 75 1.65 -5.81 -1.48
C LEU A 75 2.13 -6.49 -2.76
N THR A 76 3.06 -7.41 -2.60
CA THR A 76 3.78 -8.04 -3.71
C THR A 76 2.96 -9.09 -4.46
N HIS A 77 3.51 -9.53 -5.60
CA HIS A 77 2.99 -10.65 -6.38
C HIS A 77 2.79 -11.95 -5.58
N ALA A 78 3.65 -12.18 -4.57
CA ALA A 78 3.58 -13.34 -3.68
C ALA A 78 2.67 -13.11 -2.45
N GLU A 79 1.82 -12.08 -2.50
CA GLU A 79 0.94 -11.66 -1.39
C GLU A 79 1.71 -11.35 -0.09
N ARG A 80 2.98 -10.92 -0.22
CA ARG A 80 3.81 -10.43 0.89
C ARG A 80 3.69 -8.93 1.07
N PHE A 81 3.69 -8.51 2.31
CA PHE A 81 3.70 -7.11 2.73
C PHE A 81 5.15 -6.68 2.98
N ILE A 82 5.65 -5.77 2.16
CA ILE A 82 7.01 -5.22 2.31
C ILE A 82 6.91 -3.79 2.78
N GLU A 83 7.37 -3.54 4.01
CA GLU A 83 7.57 -2.19 4.52
C GLU A 83 8.97 -1.71 4.13
N PHE A 84 9.09 -0.47 3.68
CA PHE A 84 10.35 0.07 3.19
C PHE A 84 10.55 1.52 3.60
N GLU A 85 11.83 1.88 3.70
CA GLU A 85 12.34 3.24 3.89
C GLU A 85 13.67 3.34 3.15
N ILE A 86 13.72 4.22 2.16
CA ILE A 86 14.82 4.38 1.21
C ILE A 86 15.16 5.86 1.10
N ASP A 87 16.41 6.19 1.42
CA ASP A 87 16.97 7.51 1.15
C ASP A 87 17.42 7.57 -0.31
N THR A 88 17.12 8.68 -0.96
CA THR A 88 17.39 8.86 -2.38
C THR A 88 18.07 10.19 -2.66
N ASP A 89 18.46 10.41 -3.92
CA ASP A 89 18.78 11.76 -4.38
C ASP A 89 17.50 12.61 -4.51
N ASP A 90 17.65 13.94 -4.67
CA ASP A 90 16.54 14.90 -4.84
C ASP A 90 15.60 14.57 -6.02
N THR A 91 16.05 13.75 -6.98
CA THR A 91 15.24 13.35 -8.14
C THR A 91 14.52 12.00 -7.95
N HIS A 92 14.78 11.32 -6.83
CA HIS A 92 14.33 9.95 -6.55
C HIS A 92 14.69 8.94 -7.66
N SER A 93 15.81 9.16 -8.32
CA SER A 93 16.31 8.30 -9.39
C SER A 93 17.32 7.27 -8.88
N TYR A 94 18.03 7.60 -7.81
CA TYR A 94 19.09 6.79 -7.23
C TYR A 94 18.82 6.53 -5.75
N VAL A 95 19.20 5.33 -5.30
CA VAL A 95 19.21 4.97 -3.89
C VAL A 95 20.53 5.40 -3.29
N GLU A 96 20.49 6.23 -2.25
CA GLU A 96 21.67 6.57 -1.45
C GLU A 96 21.84 5.56 -0.31
N SER A 97 20.73 5.21 0.33
CA SER A 97 20.72 4.39 1.54
C SER A 97 19.38 3.65 1.67
N VAL A 98 19.38 2.51 2.35
CA VAL A 98 18.16 1.75 2.64
C VAL A 98 18.12 1.47 4.13
N SER A 99 17.27 2.22 4.83
CA SER A 99 17.04 2.08 6.27
C SER A 99 16.13 0.89 6.55
N GLN A 100 15.16 0.60 5.66
CA GLN A 100 14.22 -0.49 5.84
C GLN A 100 13.83 -1.17 4.52
N TRP A 101 13.79 -2.51 4.55
CA TRP A 101 13.16 -3.35 3.53
C TRP A 101 12.79 -4.70 4.17
N GLU A 102 11.60 -4.78 4.76
CA GLU A 102 11.22 -5.89 5.63
C GLU A 102 9.91 -6.57 5.20
N ASP A 103 9.91 -7.91 5.22
CA ASP A 103 8.67 -8.68 5.08
C ASP A 103 7.89 -8.68 6.41
N VAL A 104 6.94 -7.75 6.49
CA VAL A 104 6.05 -7.58 7.64
C VAL A 104 4.78 -8.44 7.54
N SER A 105 4.71 -9.39 6.60
CA SER A 105 3.51 -10.20 6.36
C SER A 105 3.03 -10.93 7.62
N ALA A 106 3.94 -11.41 8.47
CA ALA A 106 3.59 -12.12 9.69
C ALA A 106 2.87 -11.22 10.73
N ASN A 107 3.07 -9.91 10.65
CA ASN A 107 2.51 -8.92 11.57
C ASN A 107 1.12 -8.44 11.12
N GLN A 108 0.66 -8.84 9.92
CA GLN A 108 -0.58 -8.35 9.35
C GLN A 108 -1.81 -9.13 9.82
N ASP A 109 -2.95 -8.45 9.86
CA ASP A 109 -4.24 -9.05 10.21
C ASP A 109 -4.97 -9.60 8.98
N TYR A 110 -4.93 -10.93 8.80
CA TYR A 110 -5.61 -11.64 7.71
C TYR A 110 -7.04 -12.07 8.04
N ALA A 111 -7.56 -11.75 9.23
CA ALA A 111 -8.86 -12.28 9.63
C ALA A 111 -9.98 -11.77 8.68
N PRO A 112 -10.75 -12.67 8.06
CA PRO A 112 -11.84 -12.28 7.15
C PRO A 112 -13.04 -11.70 7.90
N ARG A 113 -13.12 -11.93 9.22
CA ARG A 113 -14.12 -11.36 10.12
C ARG A 113 -13.65 -11.48 11.57
N LYS A 114 -13.61 -10.35 12.28
CA LYS A 114 -13.47 -10.25 13.73
C LYS A 114 -14.71 -9.60 14.33
N ARG A 115 -15.18 -10.14 15.45
CA ARG A 115 -16.33 -9.58 16.18
C ARG A 115 -15.93 -8.22 16.73
N GLY A 116 -16.68 -7.17 16.38
CA GLY A 116 -16.47 -5.80 16.87
C GLY A 116 -15.57 -4.92 16.00
N THR A 117 -14.63 -5.47 15.22
CA THR A 117 -13.66 -4.69 14.43
C THR A 117 -13.74 -4.90 12.92
N GLY A 118 -14.27 -6.04 12.44
CA GLY A 118 -14.45 -6.27 11.00
C GLY A 118 -13.34 -7.08 10.34
N LYS A 119 -12.98 -6.71 9.10
CA LYS A 119 -11.92 -7.40 8.37
C LYS A 119 -10.58 -6.85 8.83
N GLY A 120 -9.59 -7.73 8.92
CA GLY A 120 -8.22 -7.29 9.13
C GLY A 120 -7.68 -6.51 7.93
N PHE A 121 -6.66 -5.67 8.16
CA PHE A 121 -6.07 -4.84 7.11
C PHE A 121 -5.58 -5.66 5.92
N ALA A 122 -4.84 -6.75 6.15
CA ALA A 122 -4.37 -7.61 5.06
C ALA A 122 -5.52 -8.27 4.30
N ALA A 123 -6.59 -8.67 4.99
CA ALA A 123 -7.77 -9.20 4.31
C ALA A 123 -8.42 -8.18 3.36
N ILE A 124 -8.39 -6.89 3.71
CA ILE A 124 -8.87 -5.80 2.85
C ILE A 124 -7.89 -5.54 1.71
N ALA A 125 -6.59 -5.42 1.99
CA ALA A 125 -5.56 -5.17 0.97
C ALA A 125 -5.50 -6.27 -0.10
N LEU A 126 -5.61 -7.54 0.30
CA LEU A 126 -5.68 -8.67 -0.63
C LEU A 126 -6.93 -8.62 -1.52
N GLN A 127 -8.07 -8.19 -0.97
CA GLN A 127 -9.28 -7.96 -1.75
C GLN A 127 -9.05 -6.85 -2.80
N VAL A 128 -8.49 -5.70 -2.38
CA VAL A 128 -8.18 -4.58 -3.28
C VAL A 128 -7.23 -5.00 -4.41
N ARG A 129 -6.20 -5.79 -4.10
CA ARG A 129 -5.28 -6.31 -5.13
C ARG A 129 -6.00 -7.18 -6.16
N ARG A 130 -6.90 -8.07 -5.73
CA ARG A 130 -7.69 -8.93 -6.64
C ARG A 130 -8.60 -8.11 -7.53
N GLU A 131 -9.30 -7.13 -6.96
CA GLU A 131 -10.16 -6.21 -7.72
C GLU A 131 -9.37 -5.42 -8.76
N LEU A 132 -8.16 -4.94 -8.40
CA LEU A 132 -7.32 -4.15 -9.28
C LEU A 132 -6.66 -4.94 -10.42
N LEU A 133 -6.12 -6.12 -10.11
CA LEU A 133 -5.26 -6.85 -11.04
C LEU A 133 -6.01 -7.97 -11.79
N CYS A 134 -7.10 -8.49 -11.22
CA CYS A 134 -7.86 -9.58 -11.83
C CYS A 134 -9.24 -9.13 -12.34
N GLY A 135 -9.69 -7.91 -12.01
CA GLY A 135 -11.00 -7.40 -12.40
C GLY A 135 -12.18 -8.15 -11.74
N LEU A 136 -11.93 -8.79 -10.59
CA LEU A 136 -12.88 -9.59 -9.82
C LEU A 136 -13.49 -8.84 -8.65
#